data_AF-A0A8T2JK91-F1
#
_entry.id   AF-A0A8T2JK91-F1
#
_cell.length_a   1.000
_cell.length_b   1.000
_cell.length_c   1.000
_cell.angle_alpha   90.00
_cell.angle_beta   90.00
_cell.angle_gamma   90.00
#
_symmetry.space_group_name_H-M   'P 1'
#
loop_
_entity.id
_entity.type
_entity.pdbx_description
1 polymer ?
#
loop_
_entity_poly.entity_id
_entity_poly.type
_entity_poly.pdbx_seq_one_letter_code
_entity_poly.pdbx_strand_id
1 'polypeptide(L)'
;MFVCELLRAGITNSVRRYLHLSVKCSGAGGASFVHRDTLENNPDTPFDFTAENYKRIEAIIGNYPEGHKAAAVIPVLDLAQRQHGWLPISAMNK
;
A
#
# COMPACT_ATOMS: atom_id res chain seq x y z
N MET A 1 -15.33 41.02 -58.27
CA MET A 1 -16.25 40.20 -57.47
C MET A 1 -15.40 39.04 -56.94
N PHE A 2 -14.55 39.23 -55.93
CA PHE A 2 -14.83 39.29 -54.48
C PHE A 2 -15.70 38.14 -53.97
N VAL A 3 -15.22 37.53 -52.87
CA VAL A 3 -15.78 36.50 -51.96
C VAL A 3 -15.64 35.03 -52.40
N CYS A 4 -15.25 34.06 -51.56
CA CYS A 4 -14.66 34.06 -50.22
C CYS A 4 -14.20 32.60 -49.98
N GLU A 5 -12.89 32.39 -49.91
CA GLU A 5 -12.29 31.12 -49.51
C GLU A 5 -12.41 31.01 -47.99
N LEU A 6 -13.52 30.42 -47.52
CA LEU A 6 -13.81 30.26 -46.09
C LEU A 6 -12.93 29.16 -45.49
N LEU A 7 -11.80 29.62 -44.96
CA LEU A 7 -10.91 29.00 -44.00
C LEU A 7 -11.68 28.19 -42.94
N ARG A 8 -11.79 26.86 -43.10
CA ARG A 8 -12.13 25.95 -42.00
C ARG A 8 -10.89 25.79 -41.11
N ALA A 9 -10.65 26.79 -40.26
CA ALA A 9 -9.75 26.67 -39.13
C ALA A 9 -10.33 25.62 -38.16
N GLY A 10 -9.84 24.39 -38.24
CA GLY A 10 -10.13 23.36 -37.24
C GLY A 10 -9.54 23.79 -35.90
N ILE A 11 -10.41 24.12 -34.95
CA ILE A 11 -10.06 24.37 -33.55
C ILE A 11 -9.51 23.06 -32.99
N THR A 12 -8.18 22.96 -32.86
CA THR A 12 -7.56 21.90 -32.07
C THR A 12 -7.83 22.22 -30.60
N ASN A 13 -8.91 21.66 -30.06
CA ASN A 13 -9.10 21.63 -28.61
C ASN A 13 -8.02 20.72 -28.01
N SER A 14 -6.87 21.31 -27.68
CA SER A 14 -5.85 20.68 -26.86
C SER A 14 -6.46 20.48 -25.47
N VAL A 15 -6.99 19.27 -25.23
CA VAL A 15 -7.42 18.82 -23.92
C VAL A 15 -6.16 18.78 -23.04
N ARG A 16 -5.93 19.88 -22.32
CA ARG A 16 -4.90 19.99 -21.30
C ARG A 16 -5.27 19.00 -20.19
N ARG A 17 -4.72 17.78 -20.27
CA ARG A 17 -4.78 16.81 -19.18
C ARG A 17 -4.18 17.47 -17.95
N TYR A 18 -5.02 17.80 -16.96
CA TYR A 18 -4.57 18.15 -15.63
C TYR A 18 -3.95 16.90 -15.01
N LEU A 19 -2.67 16.66 -15.28
CA LEU A 19 -1.91 15.69 -14.52
C LEU A 19 -1.90 16.20 -13.08
N HIS A 20 -2.51 15.43 -12.17
CA HIS A 20 -2.34 15.63 -10.74
C HIS A 20 -0.84 15.83 -10.46
N LEU A 21 -0.46 17.02 -10.00
CA LEU A 21 0.88 17.27 -9.51
C LEU A 21 1.07 16.32 -8.33
N SER A 22 1.94 15.31 -8.48
CA SER A 22 2.33 14.52 -7.32
C SER A 22 3.09 15.44 -6.38
N VAL A 23 2.60 15.57 -5.15
CA VAL A 23 3.34 16.23 -4.08
C VAL A 23 4.68 15.51 -3.95
N LYS A 24 5.80 16.23 -4.13
CA LYS A 24 7.11 15.69 -3.77
C LYS A 24 7.14 15.57 -2.24
N CYS A 25 7.09 14.34 -1.73
CA CYS A 25 7.43 14.10 -0.33
C CYS A 25 8.93 14.35 -0.16
N SER A 26 9.28 15.44 0.52
CA SER A 26 10.66 15.70 0.97
C SER A 26 11.00 14.74 2.11
N GLY A 27 11.28 13.48 1.77
CA GLY A 27 11.63 12.42 2.72
C GLY A 27 13.09 12.51 3.16
N ALA A 28 13.48 13.59 3.86
CA ALA A 28 14.75 13.66 4.59
C ALA A 28 14.52 13.36 6.09
N GLY A 29 13.61 12.42 6.40
CA GLY A 29 13.44 11.87 7.74
C GLY A 29 14.14 10.51 7.80
N GLY A 30 15.16 10.39 8.65
CA GLY A 30 15.93 9.16 8.85
C GLY A 30 15.09 8.06 9.48
N ALA A 31 14.34 7.32 8.66
CA ALA A 31 13.75 6.05 9.07
C ALA A 31 14.90 5.06 9.31
N SER A 32 15.10 4.67 10.57
CA SER A 32 16.07 3.62 10.91
C SER A 32 15.50 2.29 10.41
N PHE A 33 16.13 1.67 9.40
CA PHE A 33 15.74 0.35 8.88
C PHE A 33 16.18 -0.81 9.78
N VAL A 34 16.78 -0.51 10.94
CA VAL A 34 17.15 -1.48 11.97
C VAL A 34 16.21 -1.34 13.15
N HIS A 35 15.69 -2.45 13.65
CA HIS A 35 14.88 -2.45 14.87
C HIS A 35 15.77 -2.15 16.08
N ARG A 36 15.26 -1.35 17.01
CA ARG A 36 15.84 -1.17 18.34
C ARG A 36 14.73 -1.41 19.35
N ASP A 37 14.99 -2.25 20.33
CA ASP A 37 14.01 -2.60 21.34
C ASP A 37 13.64 -1.37 22.17
N THR A 38 12.34 -1.20 22.35
CA THR A 38 11.75 -0.17 23.22
C THR A 38 10.77 -0.85 24.18
N LEU A 39 10.31 -0.13 25.20
CA LEU A 39 9.36 -0.70 26.17
C LEU A 39 8.03 -1.12 25.51
N GLU A 40 7.63 -0.44 24.43
CA GLU A 40 6.37 -0.70 23.72
C GLU A 40 6.54 -1.67 22.54
N ASN A 41 7.72 -1.68 21.89
CA ASN A 41 8.03 -2.52 20.74
C ASN A 41 9.30 -3.34 21.02
N ASN A 42 9.09 -4.55 21.49
CA ASN A 42 10.10 -5.58 21.75
C ASN A 42 9.51 -6.96 21.37
N PRO A 43 10.32 -8.01 21.19
CA PRO A 43 9.82 -9.34 20.82
C PRO A 43 8.90 -9.98 21.87
N ASP A 44 8.93 -9.50 23.11
CA ASP A 44 8.11 -10.00 24.21
C ASP A 44 6.74 -9.31 24.30
N THR A 45 6.49 -8.25 23.51
CA THR A 45 5.20 -7.55 23.48
C THR A 45 4.12 -8.54 23.03
N PRO A 46 3.03 -8.74 23.81
CA PRO A 46 2.01 -9.73 23.47
C PRO A 46 1.23 -9.30 22.23
N PHE A 47 1.34 -10.08 21.14
CA PHE A 47 0.54 -9.92 19.93
C PHE A 47 -0.02 -11.27 19.50
N ASP A 48 -1.33 -11.32 19.26
CA ASP A 48 -2.01 -12.51 18.75
C ASP A 48 -3.16 -12.09 17.83
N PHE A 49 -3.48 -12.93 16.85
CA PHE A 49 -4.59 -12.65 15.93
C PHE A 49 -5.91 -12.98 16.61
N THR A 50 -6.95 -12.19 16.31
CA THR A 50 -8.30 -12.57 16.75
C THR A 50 -8.76 -13.85 16.06
N ALA A 51 -9.68 -14.60 16.66
CA ALA A 51 -10.24 -15.82 16.07
C ALA A 51 -10.87 -15.59 14.68
N GLU A 52 -11.42 -14.39 14.43
CA GLU A 52 -11.93 -14.01 13.11
C GLU A 52 -10.80 -13.83 12.09
N ASN A 53 -9.69 -13.25 12.54
CA ASN A 53 -8.54 -12.99 11.69
C ASN A 53 -7.81 -14.28 11.32
N TYR A 54 -7.79 -15.29 12.19
CA TYR A 54 -7.33 -16.63 11.83
C TYR A 54 -8.11 -17.24 10.66
N LYS A 55 -9.45 -17.13 10.66
CA LYS A 55 -10.27 -17.59 9.53
C LYS A 55 -9.97 -16.84 8.22
N ARG A 56 -9.70 -15.53 8.32
CA ARG A 56 -9.30 -14.72 7.16
C ARG A 56 -7.92 -15.13 6.65
N ILE A 57 -6.98 -15.43 7.53
CA ILE A 57 -5.63 -15.90 7.17
C ILE A 57 -5.72 -17.22 6.41
N GLU A 58 -6.54 -18.17 6.87
CA GLU A 58 -6.77 -19.44 6.16
C GLU A 58 -7.33 -19.22 4.75
N ALA A 59 -8.30 -18.31 4.61
CA ALA A 59 -8.86 -17.95 3.31
C ALA A 59 -7.82 -17.28 2.38
N ILE A 60 -6.95 -16.43 2.93
CA ILE A 60 -5.87 -15.78 2.19
C ILE A 60 -4.84 -16.80 1.72
N ILE A 61 -4.43 -17.74 2.58
CA ILE A 61 -3.47 -18.80 2.24
C ILE A 61 -4.04 -19.69 1.13
N GLY A 62 -5.34 -20.00 1.17
CA GLY A 62 -6.02 -20.80 0.15
C GLY A 62 -6.05 -20.17 -1.26
N ASN A 63 -5.82 -18.86 -1.39
CA ASN A 63 -5.70 -18.21 -2.70
C ASN A 63 -4.37 -18.53 -3.41
N TYR A 64 -3.38 -19.04 -2.69
CA TYR A 64 -2.06 -19.36 -3.22
C TYR A 64 -1.89 -20.87 -3.35
N PRO A 65 -1.17 -21.35 -4.38
CA PRO A 65 -0.93 -22.78 -4.56
C PRO A 65 -0.07 -23.34 -3.43
N GLU A 66 -0.24 -24.63 -3.16
CA GLU A 66 0.58 -25.37 -2.20
C GLU A 66 2.07 -25.23 -2.54
N GLY A 67 2.90 -25.03 -1.51
CA GLY A 67 4.33 -24.72 -1.66
C GLY A 67 4.66 -23.23 -1.78
N HIS A 68 3.67 -22.36 -2.08
CA HIS A 68 3.87 -20.90 -2.21
C HIS A 68 3.21 -20.09 -1.09
N LYS A 69 3.15 -20.65 0.13
CA LYS A 69 2.54 -19.98 1.31
C LYS A 69 3.22 -18.66 1.66
N ALA A 70 4.51 -18.49 1.32
CA ALA A 70 5.24 -17.24 1.49
C ALA A 70 4.63 -16.05 0.70
N ALA A 71 3.87 -16.30 -0.36
CA ALA A 71 3.17 -15.25 -1.09
C ALA A 71 2.03 -14.60 -0.27
N ALA A 72 1.52 -15.30 0.74
CA ALA A 72 0.51 -14.79 1.66
C ALA A 72 1.07 -13.84 2.74
N VAL A 73 2.39 -13.65 2.83
CA VAL A 73 3.00 -12.83 3.89
C VAL A 73 2.52 -11.38 3.85
N ILE A 74 2.48 -10.75 2.67
CA ILE A 74 2.03 -9.36 2.53
C ILE A 74 0.56 -9.17 2.98
N PRO A 75 -0.42 -9.96 2.49
CA PRO A 75 -1.80 -9.80 2.94
C PRO A 75 -2.02 -10.16 4.41
N VAL A 76 -1.26 -11.11 4.97
CA VAL A 76 -1.34 -11.45 6.40
C VAL A 76 -0.77 -10.32 7.27
N LEU A 77 0.35 -9.70 6.86
CA LEU A 77 0.92 -8.54 7.55
C LEU A 77 0.01 -7.30 7.44
N ASP A 78 -0.64 -7.07 6.30
CA ASP A 78 -1.65 -5.99 6.18
C ASP A 78 -2.80 -6.19 7.18
N LEU A 79 -3.20 -7.45 7.40
CA LEU A 79 -4.22 -7.80 8.38
C LEU A 79 -3.76 -7.53 9.82
N ALA A 80 -2.53 -7.90 10.16
CA ALA A 80 -1.92 -7.57 11.46
C ALA A 80 -1.89 -6.05 11.69
N GLN A 81 -1.50 -5.28 10.66
CA GLN A 81 -1.47 -3.82 10.70
C GLN A 81 -2.87 -3.23 10.91
N ARG A 82 -3.91 -3.79 10.29
CA ARG A 82 -5.31 -3.36 10.52
C ARG A 82 -5.82 -3.65 11.92
N GLN A 83 -5.39 -4.76 12.52
CA GLN A 83 -5.81 -5.15 13.87
C GLN A 83 -5.20 -4.24 14.94
N HIS A 84 -3.92 -3.91 14.81
CA HIS A 84 -3.17 -3.17 15.84
C HIS A 84 -2.97 -1.68 15.50
N GLY A 85 -3.23 -1.27 14.26
CA GLY A 85 -3.01 0.08 13.73
C GLY A 85 -1.60 0.30 13.19
N TRP A 86 -0.60 -0.40 13.73
CA TRP A 86 0.80 -0.39 13.32
C TRP A 86 1.42 -1.79 13.49
N LEU A 87 2.63 -2.02 12.98
CA LEU A 87 3.30 -3.33 13.00
C LEU A 87 4.42 -3.41 14.06
N PRO A 88 4.16 -4.00 15.24
CA PRO A 88 5.22 -4.33 16.21
C PRO A 88 6.05 -5.52 15.73
N ILE A 89 7.26 -5.68 16.25
CA ILE A 89 8.14 -6.80 15.91
C ILE A 89 7.51 -8.16 16.27
N SER A 90 6.73 -8.22 17.35
CA SER A 90 5.99 -9.42 17.75
C SER A 90 4.98 -9.87 16.70
N ALA A 91 4.35 -8.95 15.96
CA ALA A 91 3.41 -9.29 14.89
C ALA A 91 4.10 -9.91 13.67
N MET A 92 5.36 -9.56 13.43
CA MET A 92 6.16 -10.15 12.35
C MET A 92 6.68 -11.55 12.72
N ASN A 93 6.89 -11.80 14.01
CA ASN A 93 7.34 -13.09 14.52
C ASN A 93 6.21 -14.11 14.71
N LYS A 94 4.95 -13.65 14.71
CA LYS A 94 3.77 -14.48 14.94
C LYS A 94 3.39 -15.29 13.69
#